data_AF-A0AAE0SLM3-F1
#
_entry.id   AF-A0AAE0SLM3-F1
#
_cell.length_a   1.000
_cell.length_b   1.000
_cell.length_c   1.000
_cell.angle_alpha   90.00
_cell.angle_beta   90.00
_cell.angle_gamma   90.00
#
_symmetry.space_group_name_H-M   'P 1'
#
loop_
_entity.id
_entity.type
_entity.pdbx_description
1 polymer ?
#
loop_
_entity_poly.entity_id
_entity_poly.type
_entity_poly.pdbx_seq_one_letter_code
_entity_poly.pdbx_strand_id
1 'polypeptide(L)'
;MNVKKLVFSIISIFFNYCFNVIRPNSDPVVMTTCGPVAGLNDEGAFSFRGVPYALPPVGHLRWKPPTPLSKSQGTCWSGVYQAKSFGNTCFQRDPYNSSLYMGSEDCLYLNVYTPAINRSTRLPVMVWVHGGSLQMSNANWPTYSPTSKLANETNIVYVGMNYRLQAFGFMALKELADVSPTKTSGNYGLMDVILALKWVQENIQQFGGDPTNVTLFGQSSGGSIMFALLASPLCQGLFQKAWLLSASPVLNKTAAEAFKDNEIFMKNTGCSDVNCLYLLTAEEVTRGVPWDVYPYWAMSDQGDLPTNGHFDGAIIIVDGL
;
A
#
# COMPACT_ATOMS: atom_id res chain seq x y z
N MET A 1 -24.73 70.00 -3.19
CA MET A 1 -24.57 68.59 -2.76
C MET A 1 -23.10 68.22 -2.93
N ASN A 2 -22.41 67.88 -1.85
CA ASN A 2 -20.95 68.04 -1.74
C ASN A 2 -20.20 66.83 -2.33
N VAL A 3 -19.48 67.02 -3.44
CA VAL A 3 -18.78 65.98 -4.23
C VAL A 3 -17.83 65.12 -3.38
N LYS A 4 -17.30 65.69 -2.29
CA LYS A 4 -16.43 64.98 -1.32
C LYS A 4 -17.15 63.86 -0.55
N LYS A 5 -18.47 63.93 -0.32
CA LYS A 5 -19.22 62.87 0.37
C LYS A 5 -19.54 61.66 -0.54
N LEU A 6 -19.65 61.89 -1.84
CA LEU A 6 -19.92 60.81 -2.81
C LEU A 6 -18.68 59.93 -3.04
N VAL A 7 -17.49 60.54 -3.09
CA VAL A 7 -16.21 59.82 -3.25
C VAL A 7 -15.90 58.94 -2.05
N PHE A 8 -16.14 59.41 -0.82
CA PHE A 8 -15.94 58.60 0.39
C PHE A 8 -16.94 57.42 0.49
N SER A 9 -18.17 57.59 0.01
CA SER A 9 -19.17 56.52 0.01
C SER A 9 -18.86 55.43 -1.02
N ILE A 10 -18.30 55.79 -2.19
CA ILE A 10 -17.90 54.83 -3.23
C ILE A 10 -16.64 54.05 -2.83
N ILE A 11 -15.66 54.71 -2.19
CA ILE A 11 -14.46 54.03 -1.68
C ILE A 11 -14.82 53.03 -0.57
N SER A 12 -15.77 53.35 0.30
CA SER A 12 -16.19 52.43 1.38
C SER A 12 -17.01 51.22 0.89
N ILE A 13 -17.66 51.33 -0.28
CA ILE A 13 -18.36 50.22 -0.95
C ILE A 13 -17.36 49.35 -1.71
N PHE A 14 -16.35 49.92 -2.36
CA PHE A 14 -15.25 49.15 -2.98
C PHE A 14 -14.36 48.46 -1.93
N PHE A 15 -14.13 49.08 -0.78
CA PHE A 15 -13.40 48.44 0.32
C PHE A 15 -14.19 47.26 0.90
N ASN A 16 -15.53 47.32 1.01
CA ASN A 16 -16.31 46.15 1.43
C ASN A 16 -16.46 45.07 0.34
N TYR A 17 -16.40 45.41 -0.94
CA TYR A 17 -16.48 44.42 -2.03
C TYR A 17 -15.18 43.65 -2.24
N CYS A 18 -14.03 44.27 -1.97
CA CYS A 18 -12.72 43.59 -2.05
C CYS A 18 -12.38 42.75 -0.80
N PHE A 19 -13.19 42.80 0.26
CA PHE A 19 -13.05 41.93 1.44
C PHE A 19 -13.86 40.63 1.39
N ASN A 20 -14.49 40.32 0.25
CA ASN A 20 -14.63 38.91 -0.16
C ASN A 20 -13.28 38.41 -0.70
N VAL A 21 -12.25 38.57 0.13
CA VAL A 21 -10.96 37.89 0.00
C VAL A 21 -11.29 36.42 -0.05
N ILE A 22 -10.93 35.80 -1.18
CA ILE A 22 -10.71 34.38 -1.38
C ILE A 22 -10.38 33.75 -0.02
N ARG A 23 -11.37 33.11 0.63
CA ARG A 23 -11.04 32.22 1.73
C ARG A 23 -10.14 31.18 1.07
N PRO A 24 -8.86 31.02 1.45
CA PRO A 24 -8.11 29.87 0.99
C PRO A 24 -8.99 28.68 1.32
N ASN A 25 -9.39 27.91 0.30
CA ASN A 25 -10.22 26.74 0.51
C ASN A 25 -9.40 25.85 1.42
N SER A 26 -9.72 25.85 2.72
CA SER A 26 -8.87 25.23 3.73
C SER A 26 -8.75 23.77 3.36
N ASP A 27 -7.54 23.23 3.42
CA ASP A 27 -7.32 21.83 3.05
C ASP A 27 -8.31 20.92 3.79
N PRO A 28 -8.89 19.91 3.11
CA PRO A 28 -9.79 18.97 3.76
C PRO A 28 -9.03 18.23 4.86
N VAL A 29 -9.55 18.26 6.09
CA VAL A 29 -8.96 17.55 7.23
C VAL A 29 -9.90 16.45 7.69
N VAL A 30 -9.38 15.22 7.81
CA VAL A 30 -10.12 14.05 8.29
C VAL A 30 -9.42 13.47 9.52
N MET A 31 -10.20 13.09 10.53
CA MET A 31 -9.67 12.46 11.74
C MET A 31 -9.51 10.95 11.54
N THR A 32 -8.30 10.44 11.74
CA THR A 32 -7.97 9.00 11.77
C THR A 32 -7.70 8.53 13.21
N THR A 33 -7.52 7.22 13.41
CA THR A 33 -7.08 6.64 14.68
C THR A 33 -5.74 7.22 15.14
N CYS A 34 -4.83 7.57 14.22
CA CYS A 34 -3.55 8.20 14.53
C CYS A 34 -3.56 9.72 14.64
N GLY A 35 -4.61 10.40 14.19
CA GLY A 35 -4.70 11.86 14.25
C GLY A 35 -5.29 12.48 12.99
N PRO A 36 -5.35 13.83 12.92
CA PRO A 36 -5.83 14.52 11.75
C PRO A 36 -4.88 14.36 10.56
N VAL A 37 -5.44 14.12 9.37
CA VAL A 37 -4.75 14.13 8.08
C VAL A 37 -5.33 15.23 7.20
N ALA A 38 -4.49 16.06 6.61
CA ALA A 38 -4.87 17.10 5.66
C ALA A 38 -4.60 16.63 4.23
N GLY A 39 -5.62 16.63 3.38
CA GLY A 39 -5.55 16.23 1.98
C GLY A 39 -5.62 17.41 1.01
N LEU A 40 -6.11 17.15 -0.19
CA LEU A 40 -6.34 18.12 -1.26
C LEU A 40 -7.78 18.00 -1.80
N ASN A 41 -8.35 19.13 -2.22
CA ASN A 41 -9.48 19.15 -3.15
C ASN A 41 -8.93 18.98 -4.57
N ASP A 42 -9.35 17.94 -5.28
CA ASP A 42 -8.78 17.59 -6.59
C ASP A 42 -9.83 16.92 -7.50
N GLU A 43 -9.94 17.38 -8.75
CA GLU A 43 -10.84 16.83 -9.78
C GLU A 43 -12.31 16.62 -9.34
N GLY A 44 -12.83 17.49 -8.48
CA GLY A 44 -14.21 17.39 -7.97
C GLY A 44 -14.41 16.40 -6.82
N ALA A 45 -13.32 15.82 -6.30
CA ALA A 45 -13.28 14.96 -5.12
C ALA A 45 -12.19 15.43 -4.14
N PHE A 46 -11.92 14.62 -3.12
CA PHE A 46 -10.84 14.79 -2.16
C PHE A 46 -9.80 13.69 -2.32
N SER A 47 -8.53 14.03 -2.13
CA SER A 47 -7.44 13.05 -2.08
C SER A 47 -6.57 13.22 -0.85
N PHE A 48 -6.21 12.10 -0.24
CA PHE A 48 -5.29 11.98 0.89
C PHE A 48 -4.21 11.00 0.49
N ARG A 49 -3.02 11.51 0.20
CA ARG A 49 -1.93 10.76 -0.43
C ARG A 49 -0.81 10.54 0.58
N GLY A 50 -0.22 9.34 0.56
CA GLY A 50 0.93 9.02 1.41
C GLY A 50 0.60 8.95 2.90
N VAL A 51 -0.59 8.46 3.27
CA VAL A 51 -0.96 8.23 4.68
C VAL A 51 -0.28 6.94 5.16
N PRO A 52 0.56 6.97 6.20
CA PRO A 52 1.21 5.76 6.70
C PRO A 52 0.18 4.90 7.45
N TYR A 53 0.17 3.59 7.17
CA TYR A 53 -0.71 2.64 7.85
C TYR A 53 0.06 1.68 8.77
N ALA A 54 1.39 1.72 8.73
CA ALA A 54 2.28 0.92 9.57
C ALA A 54 3.58 1.68 9.88
N LEU A 55 4.34 1.18 10.86
CA LEU A 55 5.74 1.60 11.01
C LEU A 55 6.57 1.19 9.78
N PRO A 56 7.61 1.97 9.42
CA PRO A 56 8.54 1.59 8.37
C PRO A 56 9.18 0.20 8.64
N PRO A 57 9.10 -0.77 7.72
CA PRO A 57 9.59 -2.13 7.92
C PRO A 57 11.12 -2.22 7.69
N VAL A 58 11.88 -1.34 8.32
CA VAL A 58 13.32 -1.18 8.16
C VAL A 58 14.11 -1.78 9.33
N GLY A 59 15.38 -2.09 9.11
CA GLY A 59 16.29 -2.61 10.14
C GLY A 59 15.70 -3.86 10.82
N HIS A 60 15.54 -3.81 12.15
CA HIS A 60 14.99 -4.94 12.91
C HIS A 60 13.50 -5.22 12.65
N LEU A 61 12.78 -4.37 11.91
CA LEU A 61 11.40 -4.61 11.45
C LEU A 61 11.35 -5.23 10.04
N ARG A 62 12.49 -5.34 9.36
CA ARG A 62 12.60 -6.11 8.11
C ARG A 62 12.24 -7.56 8.39
N TRP A 63 11.52 -8.19 7.46
CA TRP A 63 11.05 -9.58 7.57
C TRP A 63 10.34 -9.90 8.89
N LYS A 64 9.50 -8.97 9.34
CA LYS A 64 8.53 -9.17 10.41
C LYS A 64 7.12 -8.80 9.96
N PRO A 65 6.07 -9.32 10.63
CA PRO A 65 4.72 -8.80 10.45
C PRO A 65 4.71 -7.27 10.60
N PRO A 66 3.93 -6.54 9.79
CA PRO A 66 3.90 -5.09 9.86
C PRO A 66 3.38 -4.64 11.23
N THR A 67 4.02 -3.62 11.79
CA THR A 67 3.63 -3.09 13.09
C THR A 67 2.65 -1.94 12.91
N PRO A 68 1.42 -2.02 13.45
CA PRO A 68 0.45 -0.95 13.36
C PRO A 68 0.96 0.33 14.05
N LEU A 69 0.55 1.48 13.52
CA LEU A 69 0.72 2.73 14.24
C LEU A 69 -0.26 2.79 15.42
N SER A 70 0.19 3.30 16.56
CA SER A 70 -0.61 3.41 17.77
C SER A 70 -0.26 4.65 18.57
N LYS A 71 -1.29 5.37 19.02
CA LYS A 71 -1.14 6.51 19.93
C LYS A 71 -0.53 6.08 21.27
N SER A 72 -0.90 4.91 21.79
CA SER A 72 -0.41 4.43 23.09
C SER A 72 1.08 4.07 23.07
N GLN A 73 1.61 3.74 21.89
CA GLN A 73 3.03 3.42 21.69
C GLN A 73 3.83 4.64 21.19
N GLY A 74 3.21 5.81 21.06
CA GLY A 74 3.88 7.03 20.60
C GLY A 74 4.34 6.96 19.13
N THR A 75 3.77 6.08 18.31
CA THR A 75 4.17 5.88 16.91
C THR A 75 3.32 6.67 15.92
N CYS A 76 2.22 7.29 16.36
CA CYS A 76 1.46 8.23 15.55
C CYS A 76 2.13 9.62 15.48
N TRP A 77 1.82 10.37 14.42
CA TRP A 77 2.31 11.74 14.25
C TRP A 77 1.71 12.72 15.26
N SER A 78 2.45 13.80 15.55
CA SER A 78 1.95 14.95 16.30
C SER A 78 1.31 15.98 15.38
N GLY A 79 0.16 16.54 15.76
CA GLY A 79 -0.52 17.57 14.98
C GLY A 79 -1.20 17.01 13.72
N VAL A 80 -1.22 17.80 12.65
CA VAL A 80 -1.89 17.45 11.38
C VAL A 80 -0.86 16.89 10.39
N TYR A 81 -1.04 15.64 9.98
CA TYR A 81 -0.21 15.02 8.94
C TYR A 81 -0.58 15.54 7.55
N GLN A 82 0.41 15.95 6.76
CA GLN A 82 0.20 16.52 5.43
C GLN A 82 0.15 15.41 4.36
N ALA A 83 -1.03 14.88 4.11
CA ALA A 83 -1.29 13.82 3.13
C ALA A 83 -1.55 14.39 1.72
N LYS A 84 -0.63 15.23 1.22
CA LYS A 84 -0.79 15.97 -0.05
C LYS A 84 0.10 15.45 -1.18
N SER A 85 1.03 14.56 -0.86
CA SER A 85 1.97 13.96 -1.79
C SER A 85 2.02 12.46 -1.58
N PHE A 86 2.29 11.69 -2.63
CA PHE A 86 2.45 10.26 -2.51
C PHE A 86 3.62 9.92 -1.59
N GLY A 87 3.46 8.88 -0.76
CA GLY A 87 4.57 8.29 -0.02
C GLY A 87 5.52 7.54 -0.95
N ASN A 88 6.62 7.02 -0.40
CA ASN A 88 7.56 6.25 -1.20
C ASN A 88 6.92 4.98 -1.73
N THR A 89 7.28 4.59 -2.95
CA THR A 89 7.06 3.23 -3.46
C THR A 89 8.00 2.24 -2.78
N CYS A 90 7.59 0.97 -2.69
CA CYS A 90 8.43 -0.08 -2.14
C CYS A 90 9.67 -0.33 -3.01
N PHE A 91 10.78 -0.63 -2.35
CA PHE A 91 12.06 -0.89 -3.00
C PHE A 91 11.92 -2.00 -4.06
N GLN A 92 12.35 -1.68 -5.28
CA GLN A 92 12.22 -2.54 -6.45
C GLN A 92 13.24 -2.14 -7.52
N ARG A 93 13.43 -3.01 -8.52
CA ARG A 93 14.15 -2.61 -9.74
C ARG A 93 13.29 -1.64 -10.53
N ASP A 94 13.93 -0.69 -11.20
CA ASP A 94 13.24 0.22 -12.09
C ASP A 94 12.64 -0.59 -13.27
N PRO A 95 11.31 -0.48 -13.51
CA PRO A 95 10.61 -1.25 -14.53
C PRO A 95 10.98 -0.85 -15.96
N TYR A 96 11.55 0.34 -16.16
CA TYR A 96 12.02 0.85 -17.44
C TYR A 96 13.53 0.65 -17.63
N ASN A 97 14.28 0.47 -16.53
CA ASN A 97 15.71 0.15 -16.56
C ASN A 97 16.08 -0.81 -15.43
N SER A 98 16.09 -2.12 -15.71
CA SER A 98 16.34 -3.17 -14.73
C SER A 98 17.74 -3.18 -14.08
N SER A 99 18.65 -2.31 -14.55
CA SER A 99 19.97 -2.06 -13.95
C SER A 99 19.94 -1.02 -12.82
N LEU A 100 18.83 -0.29 -12.67
CA LEU A 100 18.62 0.71 -11.64
C LEU A 100 17.63 0.19 -10.57
N TYR A 101 17.77 0.72 -9.36
CA TYR A 101 16.84 0.50 -8.26
C TYR A 101 16.06 1.79 -7.98
N MET A 102 14.83 1.64 -7.50
CA MET A 102 13.99 2.74 -7.08
C MET A 102 13.20 2.38 -5.81
N GLY A 103 12.63 3.41 -5.18
CA GLY A 103 11.80 3.24 -3.98
C GLY A 103 12.58 3.17 -2.68
N SER A 104 11.89 2.77 -1.62
CA SER A 104 12.40 2.69 -0.26
C SER A 104 11.81 1.47 0.47
N GLU A 105 12.50 0.96 1.49
CA GLU A 105 11.90 0.00 2.41
C GLU A 105 10.83 0.65 3.29
N ASP A 106 10.97 1.95 3.59
CA ASP A 106 9.90 2.75 4.18
C ASP A 106 8.86 3.08 3.09
N CYS A 107 7.91 2.17 2.88
CA CYS A 107 6.93 2.26 1.80
C CYS A 107 5.48 1.92 2.18
N LEU A 108 5.18 1.63 3.45
CA LEU A 108 3.85 1.20 3.91
C LEU A 108 2.87 2.37 4.05
N TYR A 109 2.55 2.96 2.90
CA TYR A 109 1.65 4.09 2.72
C TYR A 109 0.43 3.69 1.88
N LEU A 110 -0.69 4.36 2.15
CA LEU A 110 -1.90 4.28 1.35
C LEU A 110 -2.40 5.67 0.92
N ASN A 111 -3.27 5.65 -0.08
CA ASN A 111 -3.91 6.80 -0.67
C ASN A 111 -5.42 6.61 -0.61
N VAL A 112 -6.16 7.62 -0.16
CA VAL A 112 -7.64 7.63 -0.15
C VAL A 112 -8.14 8.69 -1.12
N TYR A 113 -9.05 8.30 -2.01
CA TYR A 113 -9.78 9.18 -2.91
C TYR A 113 -11.27 9.06 -2.60
N THR A 114 -11.92 10.17 -2.30
CA THR A 114 -13.33 10.17 -1.86
C THR A 114 -14.09 11.37 -2.40
N PRO A 115 -15.34 11.21 -2.87
CA PRO A 115 -16.16 12.34 -3.30
C PRO A 115 -16.72 13.14 -2.10
N ALA A 116 -16.68 12.60 -0.88
CA ALA A 116 -17.24 13.26 0.31
C ALA A 116 -16.50 12.91 1.61
N ILE A 117 -16.16 13.91 2.42
CA ILE A 117 -15.53 13.75 3.75
C ILE A 117 -16.54 13.83 4.90
N ASN A 118 -17.71 13.20 4.73
CA ASN A 118 -18.77 13.19 5.72
C ASN A 118 -19.06 11.75 6.19
N ARG A 119 -18.93 11.51 7.49
CA ARG A 119 -19.12 10.20 8.13
C ARG A 119 -20.48 9.55 7.85
N SER A 120 -21.51 10.35 7.64
CA SER A 120 -22.87 9.90 7.41
C SER A 120 -23.14 9.48 5.95
N THR A 121 -22.24 9.77 5.00
CA THR A 121 -22.47 9.47 3.57
C THR A 121 -22.50 7.96 3.29
N ARG A 122 -21.62 7.18 3.94
CA ARG A 122 -21.59 5.70 3.87
C ARG A 122 -21.54 5.15 2.43
N LEU A 123 -20.59 5.63 1.64
CA LEU A 123 -20.37 5.19 0.26
C LEU A 123 -19.73 3.80 0.19
N PRO A 124 -19.96 3.02 -0.88
CA PRO A 124 -19.18 1.82 -1.16
C PRO A 124 -17.68 2.12 -1.17
N VAL A 125 -16.87 1.17 -0.69
CA VAL A 125 -15.41 1.31 -0.63
C VAL A 125 -14.78 0.27 -1.56
N MET A 126 -13.85 0.69 -2.39
CA MET A 126 -13.02 -0.17 -3.23
C MET A 126 -11.55 -0.07 -2.81
N VAL A 127 -10.97 -1.18 -2.37
CA VAL A 127 -9.56 -1.27 -1.94
C VAL A 127 -8.73 -1.93 -3.03
N TRP A 128 -7.79 -1.19 -3.60
CA TRP A 128 -6.94 -1.56 -4.73
C TRP A 128 -5.65 -2.22 -4.26
N VAL A 129 -5.41 -3.43 -4.76
CA VAL A 129 -4.16 -4.18 -4.62
C VAL A 129 -3.48 -4.23 -5.99
N HIS A 130 -2.39 -3.49 -6.14
CA HIS A 130 -1.70 -3.38 -7.43
C HIS A 130 -1.05 -4.71 -7.84
N GLY A 131 -0.95 -4.95 -9.15
CA GLY A 131 -0.16 -6.04 -9.74
C GLY A 131 1.34 -5.75 -9.74
N GLY A 132 2.08 -6.41 -10.64
CA GLY A 132 3.54 -6.28 -10.75
C GLY A 132 4.30 -7.54 -10.35
N SER A 133 3.66 -8.70 -10.43
CA SER A 133 4.23 -10.03 -10.17
C SER A 133 4.88 -10.19 -8.81
N LEU A 134 4.38 -9.44 -7.82
CA LEU A 134 4.97 -9.30 -6.48
C LEU A 134 6.38 -8.70 -6.47
N GLN A 135 6.86 -8.18 -7.61
CA GLN A 135 8.23 -7.69 -7.76
C GLN A 135 8.33 -6.18 -7.94
N MET A 136 7.32 -5.55 -8.54
CA MET A 136 7.36 -4.14 -8.89
C MET A 136 5.96 -3.50 -8.74
N SER A 137 5.84 -2.25 -9.21
CA SER A 137 4.65 -1.40 -9.19
C SER A 137 4.40 -0.70 -7.85
N ASN A 138 3.31 0.07 -7.80
CA ASN A 138 2.89 0.86 -6.64
C ASN A 138 1.42 1.31 -6.73
N ALA A 139 0.93 1.89 -5.64
CA ALA A 139 -0.43 2.37 -5.44
C ALA A 139 -0.81 3.66 -6.18
N ASN A 140 0.13 4.27 -6.88
CA ASN A 140 -0.05 5.54 -7.58
C ASN A 140 0.49 5.50 -9.02
N TRP A 141 0.57 4.30 -9.59
CA TRP A 141 1.01 4.09 -10.96
C TRP A 141 0.03 4.78 -11.93
N PRO A 142 0.49 5.74 -12.75
CA PRO A 142 -0.37 6.49 -13.65
C PRO A 142 -1.21 5.57 -14.55
N THR A 143 -2.48 5.91 -14.78
CA THR A 143 -3.47 5.15 -15.59
C THR A 143 -3.91 3.79 -15.05
N TYR A 144 -3.24 3.26 -14.02
CA TYR A 144 -3.50 1.94 -13.47
C TYR A 144 -4.08 1.99 -12.04
N SER A 145 -3.76 3.05 -11.28
CA SER A 145 -4.25 3.24 -9.91
C SER A 145 -5.50 4.12 -9.85
N PRO A 146 -6.32 4.03 -8.78
CA PRO A 146 -7.46 4.93 -8.57
C PRO A 146 -7.06 6.40 -8.52
N THR A 147 -8.00 7.28 -8.89
CA THR A 147 -7.80 8.74 -8.94
C THR A 147 -8.97 9.50 -8.29
N SER A 148 -8.77 10.78 -8.01
CA SER A 148 -9.81 11.68 -7.52
C SER A 148 -10.96 11.80 -8.54
N LYS A 149 -10.65 11.94 -9.84
CA LYS A 149 -11.65 11.92 -10.91
C LYS A 149 -12.47 10.63 -10.91
N LEU A 150 -11.85 9.47 -10.78
CA LEU A 150 -12.58 8.19 -10.73
C LEU A 150 -13.54 8.15 -9.54
N ALA A 151 -13.09 8.57 -8.35
CA ALA A 151 -13.91 8.64 -7.14
C ALA A 151 -15.12 9.58 -7.32
N ASN A 152 -14.93 10.72 -7.99
CA ASN A 152 -15.99 11.67 -8.32
C ASN A 152 -17.01 11.08 -9.30
N GLU A 153 -16.53 10.51 -10.41
CA GLU A 153 -17.38 9.99 -11.49
C GLU A 153 -18.22 8.77 -11.07
N THR A 154 -17.67 7.89 -10.22
CA THR A 154 -18.38 6.68 -9.78
C THR A 154 -19.10 6.84 -8.45
N ASN A 155 -18.86 7.94 -7.74
CA ASN A 155 -19.36 8.17 -6.38
C ASN A 155 -18.98 7.03 -5.39
N ILE A 156 -17.71 6.61 -5.44
CA ILE A 156 -17.13 5.52 -4.63
C ILE A 156 -15.89 6.03 -3.90
N VAL A 157 -15.64 5.52 -2.69
CA VAL A 157 -14.36 5.74 -2.01
C VAL A 157 -13.35 4.70 -2.48
N TYR A 158 -12.21 5.16 -3.00
CA TYR A 158 -11.11 4.30 -3.40
C TYR A 158 -9.95 4.40 -2.42
N VAL A 159 -9.36 3.25 -2.08
CA VAL A 159 -8.13 3.18 -1.29
C VAL A 159 -7.10 2.40 -2.09
N GLY A 160 -5.96 3.00 -2.41
CA GLY A 160 -4.82 2.31 -3.01
C GLY A 160 -3.67 2.23 -2.03
N MET A 161 -2.97 1.10 -1.96
CA MET A 161 -1.91 0.88 -0.97
C MET A 161 -0.69 0.20 -1.57
N ASN A 162 0.48 0.60 -1.08
CA ASN A 162 1.70 -0.16 -1.31
C ASN A 162 1.73 -1.34 -0.34
N TYR A 163 2.46 -2.39 -0.68
CA TYR A 163 2.79 -3.51 0.21
C TYR A 163 4.19 -4.02 -0.15
N ARG A 164 4.91 -4.63 0.79
CA ARG A 164 6.28 -5.08 0.52
C ARG A 164 6.32 -6.08 -0.64
N LEU A 165 7.35 -5.94 -1.47
CA LEU A 165 7.57 -6.69 -2.70
C LEU A 165 8.82 -7.58 -2.58
N GLN A 166 8.98 -8.52 -3.51
CA GLN A 166 10.17 -9.36 -3.68
C GLN A 166 10.57 -10.05 -2.36
N ALA A 167 11.88 -10.17 -2.13
CA ALA A 167 12.45 -10.66 -0.88
C ALA A 167 11.97 -9.86 0.34
N PHE A 168 11.68 -8.56 0.24
CA PHE A 168 11.21 -7.78 1.40
C PHE A 168 9.84 -8.24 1.88
N GLY A 169 8.95 -8.61 0.95
CA GLY A 169 7.59 -9.03 1.25
C GLY A 169 7.38 -10.53 1.37
N PHE A 170 8.20 -11.33 0.69
CA PHE A 170 7.90 -12.75 0.46
C PHE A 170 9.11 -13.68 0.71
N MET A 171 10.21 -13.18 1.27
CA MET A 171 11.33 -14.06 1.65
C MET A 171 10.93 -15.00 2.78
N ALA A 172 11.17 -16.28 2.56
CA ALA A 172 10.92 -17.33 3.52
C ALA A 172 12.19 -18.13 3.73
N LEU A 173 12.73 -18.04 4.95
CA LEU A 173 13.97 -18.70 5.35
C LEU A 173 13.76 -19.38 6.69
N LYS A 174 14.47 -20.49 6.89
CA LYS A 174 14.45 -21.21 8.16
C LYS A 174 15.00 -20.33 9.30
N GLU A 175 16.04 -19.56 9.04
CA GLU A 175 16.70 -18.65 9.98
C GLU A 175 15.73 -17.56 10.48
N LEU A 176 14.86 -17.06 9.58
CA LEU A 176 13.81 -16.12 9.93
C LEU A 176 12.68 -16.80 10.73
N ALA A 177 12.31 -18.03 10.34
CA ALA A 177 11.28 -18.79 11.03
C ALA A 177 11.71 -19.18 12.47
N ASP A 178 12.98 -19.55 12.67
CA ASP A 178 13.51 -19.97 13.97
C ASP A 178 13.37 -18.87 15.04
N VAL A 179 13.52 -17.60 14.65
CA VAL A 179 13.37 -16.43 15.53
C VAL A 179 11.97 -15.82 15.56
N SER A 180 11.06 -16.30 14.70
CA SER A 180 9.68 -15.85 14.66
C SER A 180 8.85 -16.49 15.80
N PRO A 181 7.95 -15.75 16.46
CA PRO A 181 7.03 -16.32 17.45
C PRO A 181 6.13 -17.42 16.90
N THR A 182 5.78 -17.36 15.61
CA THR A 182 4.91 -18.34 14.94
C THR A 182 5.68 -19.54 14.39
N LYS A 183 7.02 -19.54 14.47
CA LYS A 183 7.89 -20.54 13.84
C LYS A 183 7.70 -20.64 12.31
N THR A 184 7.28 -19.54 11.69
CA THR A 184 7.11 -19.39 10.25
C THR A 184 7.72 -18.08 9.76
N SER A 185 7.99 -17.99 8.46
CA SER A 185 8.52 -16.80 7.78
C SER A 185 7.95 -16.69 6.37
N GLY A 186 8.03 -15.52 5.77
CA GLY A 186 7.39 -15.20 4.48
C GLY A 186 6.06 -14.48 4.63
N ASN A 187 5.43 -14.19 3.49
CA ASN A 187 4.11 -13.55 3.39
C ASN A 187 3.95 -12.20 4.09
N TYR A 188 5.04 -11.52 4.42
CA TYR A 188 5.01 -10.19 5.02
C TYR A 188 4.21 -9.18 4.17
N GLY A 189 4.29 -9.28 2.84
CA GLY A 189 3.48 -8.48 1.91
C GLY A 189 1.97 -8.77 2.01
N LEU A 190 1.56 -10.02 2.26
CA LEU A 190 0.15 -10.34 2.57
C LEU A 190 -0.26 -9.71 3.89
N MET A 191 0.59 -9.80 4.90
CA MET A 191 0.31 -9.21 6.21
C MET A 191 0.21 -7.68 6.13
N ASP A 192 0.98 -7.03 5.24
CA ASP A 192 0.85 -5.61 4.93
C ASP A 192 -0.53 -5.27 4.38
N VAL A 193 -1.03 -6.09 3.46
CA VAL A 193 -2.38 -5.92 2.89
C VAL A 193 -3.46 -6.11 3.96
N ILE A 194 -3.32 -7.13 4.81
CA ILE A 194 -4.23 -7.36 5.94
C ILE A 194 -4.25 -6.16 6.89
N LEU A 195 -3.09 -5.59 7.20
CA LEU A 195 -3.02 -4.43 8.09
C LEU A 195 -3.64 -3.19 7.46
N ALA A 196 -3.42 -2.94 6.17
CA ALA A 196 -4.09 -1.84 5.48
C ALA A 196 -5.61 -2.03 5.41
N LEU A 197 -6.10 -3.27 5.27
CA LEU A 197 -7.53 -3.57 5.37
C LEU A 197 -8.10 -3.31 6.77
N LYS A 198 -7.34 -3.61 7.83
CA LYS A 198 -7.70 -3.22 9.20
C LYS A 198 -7.74 -1.70 9.35
N TRP A 199 -6.77 -0.99 8.77
CA TRP A 199 -6.80 0.48 8.73
C TRP A 199 -8.06 1.00 8.04
N VAL A 200 -8.48 0.40 6.91
CA VAL A 200 -9.73 0.76 6.22
C VAL A 200 -10.93 0.56 7.14
N GLN A 201 -11.04 -0.58 7.82
CA GLN A 201 -12.13 -0.85 8.76
C GLN A 201 -12.22 0.19 9.89
N GLU A 202 -11.08 0.61 10.42
CA GLU A 202 -11.02 1.57 11.53
C GLU A 202 -11.26 3.03 11.11
N ASN A 203 -10.93 3.38 9.86
CA ASN A 203 -10.81 4.80 9.47
C ASN A 203 -11.75 5.22 8.34
N ILE A 204 -12.14 4.33 7.43
CA ILE A 204 -12.74 4.74 6.14
C ILE A 204 -14.07 5.48 6.28
N GLN A 205 -14.79 5.23 7.38
CA GLN A 205 -16.01 5.97 7.67
C GLN A 205 -15.77 7.47 7.76
N GLN A 206 -14.63 7.90 8.29
CA GLN A 206 -14.28 9.31 8.42
C GLN A 206 -14.02 9.97 7.06
N PHE A 207 -13.68 9.17 6.05
CA PHE A 207 -13.55 9.56 4.64
C PHE A 207 -14.85 9.37 3.85
N GLY A 208 -15.99 9.17 4.54
CA GLY A 208 -17.31 8.99 3.95
C GLY A 208 -17.61 7.59 3.40
N GLY A 209 -16.71 6.63 3.59
CA GLY A 209 -16.91 5.24 3.19
C GLY A 209 -17.76 4.43 4.16
N ASP A 210 -18.27 3.29 3.70
CA ASP A 210 -18.96 2.30 4.52
C ASP A 210 -18.03 1.11 4.80
N PRO A 211 -17.54 0.93 6.05
CA PRO A 211 -16.67 -0.20 6.41
C PRO A 211 -17.36 -1.58 6.29
N THR A 212 -18.68 -1.61 6.21
CA THR A 212 -19.48 -2.84 6.02
C THR A 212 -19.78 -3.14 4.54
N ASN A 213 -19.34 -2.26 3.61
CA ASN A 213 -19.49 -2.44 2.17
C ASN A 213 -18.17 -2.20 1.44
N VAL A 214 -17.17 -3.01 1.79
CA VAL A 214 -15.82 -2.98 1.23
C VAL A 214 -15.66 -4.07 0.16
N THR A 215 -15.19 -3.65 -1.00
CA THR A 215 -14.79 -4.52 -2.12
C THR A 215 -13.27 -4.48 -2.26
N LEU A 216 -12.62 -5.63 -2.09
CA LEU A 216 -11.21 -5.78 -2.44
C LEU A 216 -11.10 -6.04 -3.95
N PHE A 217 -10.20 -5.35 -4.65
CA PHE A 217 -9.97 -5.62 -6.07
C PHE A 217 -8.50 -5.49 -6.42
N GLY A 218 -8.05 -6.31 -7.37
CA GLY A 218 -6.64 -6.38 -7.75
C GLY A 218 -6.46 -7.04 -9.10
N GLN A 219 -5.38 -6.68 -9.80
CA GLN A 219 -5.04 -7.21 -11.12
C GLN A 219 -3.72 -7.99 -11.11
N SER A 220 -3.63 -9.03 -11.95
CA SER A 220 -2.45 -9.90 -12.04
C SER A 220 -2.07 -10.43 -10.66
N SER A 221 -0.82 -10.26 -10.21
CA SER A 221 -0.38 -10.68 -8.88
C SER A 221 -1.19 -10.07 -7.74
N GLY A 222 -1.69 -8.84 -7.89
CA GLY A 222 -2.55 -8.20 -6.91
C GLY A 222 -3.90 -8.92 -6.78
N GLY A 223 -4.41 -9.46 -7.89
CA GLY A 223 -5.57 -10.36 -7.89
C GLY A 223 -5.22 -11.77 -7.39
N SER A 224 -4.04 -12.30 -7.75
CA SER A 224 -3.60 -13.63 -7.33
C SER A 224 -3.40 -13.73 -5.81
N ILE A 225 -2.84 -12.70 -5.16
CA ILE A 225 -2.68 -12.72 -3.71
C ILE A 225 -4.01 -12.72 -2.95
N MET A 226 -5.08 -12.23 -3.59
CA MET A 226 -6.41 -12.21 -2.98
C MET A 226 -6.98 -13.61 -2.75
N PHE A 227 -6.51 -14.66 -3.44
CA PHE A 227 -6.89 -16.03 -3.10
C PHE A 227 -6.48 -16.40 -1.66
N ALA A 228 -5.28 -16.00 -1.23
CA ALA A 228 -4.83 -16.21 0.14
C ALA A 228 -5.60 -15.35 1.14
N LEU A 229 -5.93 -14.11 0.78
CA LEU A 229 -6.72 -13.21 1.63
C LEU A 229 -8.16 -13.69 1.79
N LEU A 230 -8.77 -14.25 0.73
CA LEU A 230 -10.10 -14.86 0.77
C LEU A 230 -10.14 -16.11 1.65
N ALA A 231 -9.05 -16.87 1.69
CA ALA A 231 -8.94 -18.09 2.49
C ALA A 231 -8.52 -17.84 3.95
N SER A 232 -7.90 -16.70 4.25
CA SER A 232 -7.31 -16.44 5.56
C SER A 232 -8.37 -16.04 6.61
N PRO A 233 -8.39 -16.68 7.80
CA PRO A 233 -9.25 -16.25 8.89
C PRO A 233 -8.89 -14.85 9.41
N LEU A 234 -7.66 -14.39 9.19
CA LEU A 234 -7.22 -13.03 9.55
C LEU A 234 -7.95 -11.94 8.77
N CYS A 235 -8.58 -12.29 7.64
CA CYS A 235 -9.37 -11.39 6.82
C CYS A 235 -10.86 -11.38 7.15
N GLN A 236 -11.30 -12.19 8.13
CA GLN A 236 -12.71 -12.29 8.47
C GLN A 236 -13.30 -10.92 8.86
N GLY A 237 -14.33 -10.50 8.14
CA GLY A 237 -15.01 -9.22 8.35
C GLY A 237 -14.28 -7.98 7.79
N LEU A 238 -13.10 -8.13 7.18
CA LEU A 238 -12.34 -6.99 6.65
C LEU A 238 -12.86 -6.49 5.28
N PHE A 239 -13.52 -7.35 4.50
CA PHE A 239 -14.19 -7.00 3.25
C PHE A 239 -15.33 -7.97 2.95
N GLN A 240 -16.27 -7.54 2.10
CA GLN A 240 -17.50 -8.29 1.78
C GLN A 240 -17.54 -8.78 0.33
N LYS A 241 -16.74 -8.18 -0.55
CA LYS A 241 -16.71 -8.51 -1.99
C LYS A 241 -15.27 -8.56 -2.48
N ALA A 242 -15.01 -9.35 -3.52
CA ALA A 242 -13.72 -9.46 -4.15
C ALA A 242 -13.85 -9.42 -5.68
N TRP A 243 -12.99 -8.65 -6.36
CA TRP A 243 -12.91 -8.60 -7.82
C TRP A 243 -11.47 -8.88 -8.28
N LEU A 244 -11.26 -10.08 -8.82
CA LEU A 244 -9.96 -10.57 -9.24
C LEU A 244 -9.82 -10.42 -10.76
N LEU A 245 -8.92 -9.55 -11.21
CA LEU A 245 -8.72 -9.20 -12.62
C LEU A 245 -7.48 -9.92 -13.16
N SER A 246 -7.64 -10.78 -14.17
CA SER A 246 -6.51 -11.55 -14.75
C SER A 246 -5.67 -12.27 -13.68
N ALA A 247 -6.35 -12.78 -12.64
CA ALA A 247 -5.72 -13.49 -11.54
C ALA A 247 -5.64 -14.99 -11.85
N SER A 248 -4.63 -15.63 -11.29
CA SER A 248 -4.51 -17.09 -11.28
C SER A 248 -4.26 -17.57 -9.86
N PRO A 249 -4.93 -18.64 -9.39
CA PRO A 249 -4.54 -19.29 -8.17
C PRO A 249 -3.17 -19.94 -8.38
N VAL A 250 -2.10 -19.22 -8.04
CA VAL A 250 -0.75 -19.78 -8.01
C VAL A 250 -0.65 -20.61 -6.74
N LEU A 251 -0.87 -21.93 -6.86
CA LEU A 251 -0.91 -22.86 -5.74
C LEU A 251 0.50 -23.34 -5.35
N ASN A 252 0.91 -22.84 -4.17
CA ASN A 252 1.61 -23.45 -3.04
C ASN A 252 2.88 -24.28 -3.27
N LYS A 253 3.99 -23.74 -2.74
CA LYS A 253 5.03 -24.55 -2.09
C LYS A 253 4.75 -24.64 -0.59
N THR A 254 5.11 -25.77 0.02
CA THR A 254 5.16 -25.87 1.48
C THR A 254 6.23 -24.92 2.03
N ALA A 255 6.13 -24.55 3.31
CA ALA A 255 7.16 -23.74 3.96
C ALA A 255 8.55 -24.42 3.88
N ALA A 256 8.62 -25.74 4.01
CA ALA A 256 9.87 -26.49 3.93
C ALA A 256 10.50 -26.43 2.52
N GLU A 257 9.70 -26.56 1.46
CA GLU A 257 10.17 -26.40 0.09
C GLU A 257 10.62 -24.96 -0.17
N ALA A 258 9.85 -23.97 0.27
CA ALA A 258 10.21 -22.56 0.12
C ALA A 258 11.51 -22.21 0.86
N PHE A 259 11.74 -22.76 2.07
CA PHE A 259 12.99 -22.55 2.80
C PHE A 259 14.18 -23.12 2.05
N LYS A 260 14.06 -24.37 1.58
CA LYS A 260 15.11 -25.05 0.81
C LYS A 260 15.45 -24.28 -0.46
N ASP A 261 14.43 -23.86 -1.19
CA ASP A 261 14.58 -23.13 -2.44
C ASP A 261 15.24 -21.76 -2.23
N ASN A 262 14.97 -21.10 -1.10
CA ASN A 262 15.57 -19.83 -0.73
C ASN A 262 16.97 -19.94 -0.08
N GLU A 263 17.52 -21.13 0.15
CA GLU A 263 18.90 -21.28 0.67
C GLU A 263 19.94 -20.61 -0.25
N ILE A 264 19.66 -20.53 -1.55
CA ILE A 264 20.50 -19.81 -2.51
C ILE A 264 20.64 -18.33 -2.16
N PHE A 265 19.63 -17.71 -1.53
CA PHE A 265 19.69 -16.34 -1.07
C PHE A 265 20.75 -16.16 0.03
N MET A 266 20.82 -17.10 0.97
CA MET A 266 21.85 -17.11 2.02
C MET A 266 23.25 -17.22 1.41
N LYS A 267 23.41 -18.11 0.41
CA LYS A 267 24.67 -18.27 -0.32
C LYS A 267 25.06 -17.00 -1.08
N ASN A 268 24.12 -16.37 -1.79
CA ASN A 268 24.38 -15.18 -2.61
C ASN A 268 24.70 -13.93 -1.77
N THR A 269 24.09 -13.81 -0.60
CA THR A 269 24.35 -12.71 0.34
C THR A 269 25.57 -12.96 1.22
N GLY A 270 26.04 -14.21 1.31
CA GLY A 270 27.12 -14.62 2.22
C GLY A 270 26.70 -14.63 3.70
N CYS A 271 25.41 -14.50 3.99
CA CYS A 271 24.91 -14.55 5.36
C CYS A 271 24.80 -15.98 5.88
N SER A 272 25.11 -16.16 7.17
CA SER A 272 25.01 -17.43 7.89
C SER A 272 23.97 -17.41 9.02
N ASP A 273 23.42 -16.25 9.35
CA ASP A 273 22.44 -16.08 10.41
C ASP A 273 21.53 -14.85 10.17
N VAL A 274 20.53 -14.70 11.03
CA VAL A 274 19.54 -13.62 10.94
C VAL A 274 20.11 -12.23 11.26
N ASN A 275 21.18 -12.14 12.06
CA ASN A 275 21.78 -10.86 12.38
C ASN A 275 22.48 -10.28 11.15
N CYS A 276 23.20 -11.11 10.40
CA CYS A 276 23.76 -10.73 9.10
C CYS A 276 22.67 -10.25 8.14
N LEU A 277 21.56 -10.99 8.05
CA LEU A 277 20.44 -10.66 7.18
C LEU A 277 19.88 -9.24 7.46
N TYR A 278 19.75 -8.86 8.73
CA TYR A 278 19.27 -7.52 9.10
C TYR A 278 20.25 -6.38 8.79
N LEU A 279 21.53 -6.69 8.54
CA LEU A 279 22.55 -5.70 8.19
C LEU A 279 22.67 -5.43 6.69
N LEU A 280 22.06 -6.28 5.85
CA LEU A 280 22.09 -6.08 4.39
C LEU A 280 21.46 -4.74 4.01
N THR A 281 22.02 -4.06 3.03
CA THR A 281 21.37 -2.95 2.34
C THR A 281 20.21 -3.48 1.46
N ALA A 282 19.27 -2.61 1.11
CA ALA A 282 18.17 -2.98 0.22
C ALA A 282 18.69 -3.50 -1.14
N GLU A 283 19.78 -2.91 -1.67
CA GLU A 283 20.41 -3.39 -2.89
C GLU A 283 21.05 -4.77 -2.75
N GLU A 284 21.70 -5.06 -1.61
CA GLU A 284 22.26 -6.39 -1.34
C GLU A 284 21.17 -7.45 -1.19
N VAL A 285 20.04 -7.09 -0.58
CA VAL A 285 18.85 -7.95 -0.54
C VAL A 285 18.38 -8.23 -1.97
N THR A 286 18.18 -7.21 -2.80
CA THR A 286 17.75 -7.44 -4.18
C THR A 286 18.79 -8.23 -4.98
N ARG A 287 20.09 -7.96 -4.84
CA ARG A 287 21.15 -8.75 -5.52
C ARG A 287 21.23 -10.20 -5.03
N GLY A 288 20.85 -10.48 -3.80
CA GLY A 288 20.82 -11.83 -3.23
C GLY A 288 19.76 -12.74 -3.85
N VAL A 289 18.71 -12.17 -4.44
CA VAL A 289 17.65 -12.95 -5.11
C VAL A 289 18.20 -13.55 -6.42
N PRO A 290 17.99 -14.85 -6.70
CA PRO A 290 18.52 -15.52 -7.89
C PRO A 290 17.66 -15.22 -9.14
N TRP A 291 17.70 -13.98 -9.61
CA TRP A 291 16.84 -13.50 -10.72
C TRP A 291 16.99 -14.27 -12.03
N ASP A 292 18.19 -14.81 -12.30
CA ASP A 292 18.49 -15.56 -13.52
C ASP A 292 18.00 -17.03 -13.46
N VAL A 293 17.57 -17.48 -12.28
CA VAL A 293 17.00 -18.83 -12.02
C VAL A 293 15.48 -18.75 -11.82
N TYR A 294 14.97 -17.55 -11.59
CA TYR A 294 13.55 -17.25 -11.52
C TYR A 294 12.93 -17.41 -12.92
N PRO A 295 11.82 -18.17 -13.11
CA PRO A 295 11.15 -18.25 -14.39
C PRO A 295 10.72 -16.84 -14.75
N TYR A 296 11.24 -16.44 -15.88
CA TYR A 296 10.96 -15.20 -16.58
C TYR A 296 9.50 -15.25 -17.03
N TRP A 297 8.56 -14.97 -16.12
CA TRP A 297 7.19 -14.62 -16.51
C TRP A 297 7.14 -13.30 -17.30
N ALA A 298 8.29 -12.65 -17.48
CA ALA A 298 8.45 -11.64 -18.50
C ALA A 298 8.30 -12.27 -19.90
N MET A 299 7.22 -11.93 -20.58
CA MET A 299 7.09 -11.88 -22.04
C MET A 299 7.27 -13.14 -22.93
N SER A 300 8.20 -14.09 -22.71
CA SER A 300 8.42 -15.20 -23.66
C SER A 300 7.45 -16.37 -23.49
N ASP A 301 7.00 -16.64 -22.27
CA ASP A 301 6.33 -17.90 -21.93
C ASP A 301 4.85 -17.73 -21.55
N GLN A 302 4.15 -16.74 -22.12
CA GLN A 302 2.73 -16.47 -21.79
C GLN A 302 1.73 -17.59 -22.21
N GLY A 303 2.19 -18.70 -22.76
CA GLY A 303 1.35 -19.78 -23.28
C GLY A 303 1.40 -21.12 -22.55
N ASP A 304 2.39 -21.36 -21.68
CA ASP A 304 2.62 -22.71 -21.14
C ASP A 304 2.14 -22.89 -19.69
N LEU A 305 1.52 -24.04 -19.45
CA LEU A 305 1.12 -24.50 -18.12
C LEU A 305 2.35 -24.86 -17.28
N PRO A 306 2.32 -24.72 -15.94
CA PRO A 306 3.45 -25.06 -15.08
C PRO A 306 3.92 -26.51 -15.27
N THR A 307 5.23 -26.72 -15.34
CA THR A 307 5.87 -28.04 -15.34
C THR A 307 6.81 -28.19 -14.14
N ASN A 308 6.97 -29.41 -13.66
CA ASN A 308 7.73 -29.75 -12.46
C ASN A 308 9.24 -29.46 -12.65
N GLY A 309 9.88 -28.75 -11.70
CA GLY A 309 11.33 -28.53 -11.68
C GLY A 309 11.84 -27.10 -11.98
N HIS A 310 10.96 -26.11 -12.08
CA HIS A 310 11.32 -24.69 -12.22
C HIS A 310 11.09 -23.91 -10.91
N PHE A 311 12.01 -23.00 -10.55
CA PHE A 311 11.99 -22.24 -9.30
C PHE A 311 11.04 -21.04 -9.42
N ASP A 312 9.74 -21.18 -9.17
CA ASP A 312 8.86 -20.01 -9.05
C ASP A 312 9.33 -19.17 -7.85
N GLY A 313 10.00 -18.03 -7.98
CA GLY A 313 10.34 -17.27 -6.75
C GLY A 313 9.12 -16.51 -6.20
N ALA A 314 9.26 -15.58 -5.23
CA ALA A 314 8.15 -14.86 -4.55
C ALA A 314 6.83 -15.64 -4.51
N ILE A 315 6.85 -16.69 -3.70
CA ILE A 315 5.72 -17.61 -3.53
C ILE A 315 4.93 -17.19 -2.30
N ILE A 316 3.62 -17.34 -2.36
CA ILE A 316 2.77 -17.28 -1.17
C ILE A 316 2.87 -18.62 -0.45
N ILE A 317 3.29 -18.58 0.81
CA ILE A 317 3.30 -19.78 1.66
C ILE A 317 1.90 -19.96 2.26
N VAL A 318 1.37 -21.17 2.25
CA VAL A 318 0.11 -21.48 2.95
C VAL A 318 0.45 -22.29 4.19
N ASP A 319 0.64 -21.59 5.31
CA ASP A 319 1.01 -22.15 6.61
C ASP A 319 -0.14 -22.05 7.63
N GLY A 320 -1.28 -22.69 7.35
CA GLY A 320 -2.32 -23.00 8.35
C GLY A 320 -2.82 -21.86 9.26
N LEU A 321 -2.65 -20.59 8.85
CA LEU A 321 -3.09 -19.41 9.59
C LEU A 321 -4.59 -19.42 9.87
#